data_AF-A0A836Q223-F1
#
_entry.id   AF-A0A836Q223-F1
#
_cell.length_a   1.000
_cell.length_b   1.000
_cell.length_c   1.000
_cell.angle_alpha   90.00
_cell.angle_beta   90.00
_cell.angle_gamma   90.00
#
_symmetry.space_group_name_H-M   'P 1'
#
loop_
_entity.id
_entity.type
_entity.pdbx_description
1 polymer ?
#
loop_
_entity_poly.entity_id
_entity_poly.type
_entity_poly.pdbx_seq_one_letter_code
_entity_poly.pdbx_strand_id
1 'polypeptide(L)'
;MIHNSLAGSRLFYLSTAVLSIIAAVVLVPGSQSSMSLPYRKVIPALAAILFVYLTGLFVVVGRLNNECWIVAAHHVEEMQTQINSALATLPEKKKLLLAYAPIQVLGAHMFNRYYLIQSMLAPPLLKPDQSHRVCVLEPRFYTYDHLVPSGPLRRKLADSDNFETVYWDTNTLQLTSLSAVSGIDATGSASEALPDLVVQPGKLRGMTDIIAKRYFETRAVKFVDVDLENTSPSKTSTKDVLVLAFDESRTPPQGMDNWCQAEYDRSLRMQTVRFPVDEKFVWYLSKETREFRIYLGEKENLKIVAARLNDGKTLIPSLEPSGLTLRDCNDGARRPIKFPLEFKYDVSNVPGAVNCQIELSRPRLMFQLENFTYRDVRSSKKALRTWSEPGTTGTFFLDRNAFPEDASYQLRVFAQRADGSVCGVSSDLIDLGINDRPKGQEL
;
A
#
# COMPACT_ATOMS: atom_id res chain seq x y z
N MET A 1 -1.12 31.63 9.94
CA MET A 1 -1.28 30.30 10.53
C MET A 1 -2.33 29.58 9.70
N ILE A 2 -1.93 28.70 8.79
CA ILE A 2 -2.86 27.97 7.91
C ILE A 2 -3.27 26.73 8.72
N HIS A 3 -4.51 26.71 9.20
CA HIS A 3 -5.03 25.64 10.08
C HIS A 3 -5.03 24.29 9.33
N ASN A 4 -4.63 23.20 9.99
CA ASN A 4 -4.58 21.83 9.45
C ASN A 4 -5.94 21.26 8.97
N SER A 5 -7.03 22.04 9.04
CA SER A 5 -8.41 21.65 8.72
C SER A 5 -8.89 22.07 7.33
N LEU A 6 -8.00 22.58 6.46
CA LEU A 6 -8.38 23.21 5.19
C LEU A 6 -9.11 22.29 4.20
N ALA A 7 -8.84 20.97 4.22
CA ALA A 7 -9.51 20.03 3.34
C ALA A 7 -11.00 19.84 3.71
N GLY A 8 -11.34 19.78 5.00
CA GLY A 8 -12.72 19.66 5.48
C GLY A 8 -13.59 20.89 5.18
N SER A 9 -12.97 22.08 5.12
CA SER A 9 -13.68 23.35 4.87
C SER A 9 -14.38 23.42 3.50
N ARG A 10 -13.92 22.64 2.50
CA ARG A 10 -14.48 22.64 1.14
C ARG A 10 -15.89 22.02 1.07
N LEU A 11 -16.16 20.99 1.89
CA LEU A 11 -17.50 20.39 1.99
C LEU A 11 -18.49 21.32 2.71
N PHE A 12 -17.99 22.10 3.66
CA PHE A 12 -18.78 23.14 4.33
C PHE A 12 -19.24 24.20 3.33
N TYR A 13 -18.35 24.64 2.44
CA TYR A 13 -18.67 25.62 1.39
C TYR A 13 -19.77 25.12 0.44
N LEU A 14 -19.67 23.87 -0.06
CA LEU A 14 -20.69 23.32 -0.96
C LEU A 14 -22.07 23.23 -0.30
N SER A 15 -22.09 22.93 1.00
CA SER A 15 -23.31 22.79 1.78
C SER A 15 -23.94 24.15 2.14
N THR A 16 -23.13 25.21 2.31
CA THR A 16 -23.65 26.57 2.51
C THR A 16 -24.44 27.10 1.32
N ALA A 17 -24.14 26.65 0.09
CA ALA A 17 -24.88 27.06 -1.10
C ALA A 17 -26.36 26.62 -1.06
N VAL A 18 -26.65 25.41 -0.59
CA VAL A 18 -28.03 24.89 -0.46
C VAL A 18 -28.80 25.69 0.59
N LEU A 19 -28.19 25.98 1.74
CA LEU A 19 -28.78 26.83 2.77
C LEU A 19 -29.06 28.24 2.26
N SER A 20 -28.16 28.82 1.47
CA SER A 20 -28.37 30.14 0.85
C SER A 20 -29.54 30.14 -0.14
N ILE A 21 -29.72 29.08 -0.94
CA ILE A 21 -30.86 28.94 -1.85
C ILE A 21 -32.18 28.84 -1.08
N ILE A 22 -32.23 28.02 -0.03
CA ILE A 22 -33.44 27.88 0.80
C ILE A 22 -33.74 29.18 1.53
N ALA A 23 -32.74 29.84 2.09
CA ALA A 23 -32.89 31.16 2.71
C ALA A 23 -33.43 32.18 1.71
N ALA A 24 -32.93 32.19 0.46
CA ALA A 24 -33.45 33.06 -0.59
C ALA A 24 -34.92 32.76 -0.93
N VAL A 25 -35.34 31.49 -0.98
CA VAL A 25 -36.73 31.08 -1.23
C VAL A 25 -37.65 31.47 -0.06
N VAL A 26 -37.17 31.38 1.18
CA VAL A 26 -37.92 31.78 2.39
C VAL A 26 -38.07 33.30 2.47
N LEU A 27 -36.99 34.04 2.17
CA LEU A 27 -36.91 35.50 2.35
C LEU A 27 -37.46 36.29 1.16
N VAL A 28 -37.51 35.69 -0.03
CA VAL A 28 -38.07 36.31 -1.24
C VAL A 28 -39.30 35.51 -1.68
N PRO A 29 -40.43 35.63 -0.97
CA PRO A 29 -41.67 35.01 -1.42
C PRO A 29 -42.02 35.62 -2.78
N GLY A 30 -41.99 34.81 -3.84
CA GLY A 30 -42.37 35.22 -5.20
C GLY A 30 -43.70 35.98 -5.20
N SER A 31 -43.84 36.95 -6.11
CA SER A 31 -44.92 37.95 -6.17
C SER A 31 -46.25 37.43 -5.61
N GLN A 32 -46.54 37.77 -4.35
CA GLN A 32 -47.67 37.22 -3.59
C GLN A 32 -49.04 37.66 -4.11
N SER A 33 -49.10 38.42 -5.20
CA SER A 33 -50.28 39.06 -5.76
C SER A 33 -51.34 38.07 -6.28
N SER A 34 -50.98 36.82 -6.62
CA SER A 34 -51.91 35.81 -7.18
C SER A 34 -52.31 34.67 -6.22
N MET A 35 -51.70 34.57 -5.03
CA MET A 35 -51.98 33.48 -4.09
C MET A 35 -53.16 33.77 -3.16
N SER A 36 -54.02 32.77 -2.95
CA SER A 36 -55.13 32.87 -2.00
C SER A 36 -54.64 32.96 -0.53
N LEU A 37 -55.44 33.65 0.30
CA LEU A 37 -55.14 33.98 1.70
C LEU A 37 -54.58 32.85 2.58
N PRO A 38 -55.06 31.59 2.55
CA PRO A 38 -54.52 30.54 3.41
C PRO A 38 -53.07 30.18 3.05
N TYR A 39 -52.72 30.14 1.77
CA TYR A 39 -51.36 29.77 1.35
C TYR A 39 -50.33 30.85 1.66
N ARG A 40 -50.72 32.12 1.74
CA ARG A 40 -49.83 33.22 2.16
C ARG A 40 -49.27 33.04 3.57
N LYS A 41 -49.96 32.30 4.45
CA LYS A 41 -49.50 32.02 5.83
C LYS A 41 -48.83 30.65 5.95
N VAL A 42 -49.35 29.65 5.24
CA VAL A 42 -48.85 28.27 5.33
C VAL A 42 -47.47 28.11 4.67
N ILE A 43 -47.24 28.73 3.51
CA ILE A 43 -45.96 28.57 2.79
C ILE A 43 -44.78 29.12 3.60
N PRO A 44 -44.82 30.35 4.17
CA PRO A 44 -43.71 30.83 5.01
C PRO A 44 -43.49 29.98 6.26
N ALA A 45 -44.55 29.43 6.87
CA ALA A 45 -44.43 28.55 8.02
C ALA A 45 -43.75 27.23 7.67
N LEU A 46 -44.17 26.57 6.57
CA LEU A 46 -43.51 25.35 6.08
C LEU A 46 -42.07 25.62 5.65
N ALA A 47 -41.81 26.76 5.02
CA ALA A 47 -40.47 27.16 4.61
C ALA A 47 -39.57 27.41 5.84
N ALA A 48 -40.09 28.02 6.91
CA ALA A 48 -39.37 28.20 8.17
C ALA A 48 -39.08 26.85 8.86
N ILE A 49 -40.05 25.93 8.90
CA ILE A 49 -39.86 24.57 9.44
C ILE A 49 -38.76 23.84 8.65
N LEU A 50 -38.85 23.87 7.32
CA LEU A 50 -37.85 23.26 6.44
C LEU A 50 -36.47 23.89 6.63
N PHE A 51 -36.39 25.22 6.77
CA PHE A 51 -35.15 25.91 7.03
C PHE A 51 -34.52 25.51 8.37
N VAL A 52 -35.30 25.47 9.45
CA VAL A 52 -34.82 25.02 10.77
C VAL A 52 -34.36 23.57 10.71
N TYR A 53 -35.13 22.69 10.07
CA TYR A 53 -34.75 21.29 9.90
C TYR A 53 -33.43 21.13 9.14
N LEU A 54 -33.29 21.80 7.99
CA LEU A 54 -32.08 21.72 7.17
C LEU A 54 -30.87 22.39 7.83
N THR A 55 -31.09 23.46 8.60
CA THR A 55 -30.03 24.07 9.42
C THR A 55 -29.58 23.12 10.54
N GLY A 56 -30.52 22.47 11.23
CA GLY A 56 -30.20 21.46 12.25
C GLY A 56 -29.43 20.28 11.66
N LEU A 57 -29.88 19.75 10.52
CA LEU A 57 -29.19 18.69 9.79
C LEU A 57 -27.78 19.14 9.38
N PHE A 58 -27.62 20.37 8.90
CA PHE A 58 -26.33 20.93 8.54
C PHE A 58 -25.38 21.04 9.73
N VAL A 59 -25.86 21.50 10.89
CA VAL A 59 -25.05 21.56 12.12
C VAL A 59 -24.60 20.16 12.53
N VAL A 60 -25.48 19.16 12.46
CA VAL A 60 -25.15 17.76 12.79
C VAL A 60 -24.13 17.18 11.81
N VAL A 61 -24.38 17.27 10.50
CA VAL A 61 -23.47 16.75 9.46
C VAL A 61 -22.12 17.48 9.50
N GLY A 62 -22.14 18.81 9.67
CA GLY A 62 -20.94 19.63 9.79
C GLY A 62 -20.11 19.23 11.02
N ARG A 63 -20.76 18.97 12.16
CA ARG A 63 -20.09 18.48 13.37
C ARG A 63 -19.44 17.11 13.13
N LEU A 64 -20.20 16.14 12.62
CA LEU A 64 -19.69 14.78 12.35
C LEU A 64 -18.52 14.78 11.36
N ASN A 65 -18.62 15.56 10.28
CA ASN A 65 -17.55 15.68 9.30
C ASN A 65 -16.30 16.34 9.90
N ASN A 66 -16.47 17.42 10.67
CA ASN A 66 -15.34 18.12 11.30
C ASN A 66 -14.68 17.29 12.41
N GLU A 67 -15.43 16.44 13.11
CA GLU A 67 -14.90 15.54 14.13
C GLU A 67 -13.84 14.60 13.54
N CYS A 68 -14.08 14.01 12.36
CA CYS A 68 -13.08 13.19 11.68
C CYS A 68 -11.77 13.96 11.40
N TRP A 69 -11.86 15.24 11.00
CA TRP A 69 -10.69 16.08 10.75
C TRP A 69 -9.96 16.49 12.02
N ILE A 70 -10.68 16.72 13.12
CA ILE A 70 -10.09 17.02 14.43
C ILE A 70 -9.32 15.79 14.92
N VAL A 71 -9.90 14.60 14.83
CA VAL A 71 -9.24 13.34 15.20
C VAL A 71 -8.00 13.12 14.32
N ALA A 72 -8.12 13.27 13.00
CA ALA A 72 -6.96 13.14 12.11
C ALA A 72 -5.84 14.15 12.42
N ALA A 73 -6.17 15.41 12.74
CA ALA A 73 -5.19 16.41 13.15
C ALA A 73 -4.48 16.01 14.45
N HIS A 74 -5.22 15.48 15.42
CA HIS A 74 -4.63 14.97 16.66
C HIS A 74 -3.65 13.81 16.40
N HIS A 75 -4.00 12.87 15.50
CA HIS A 75 -3.07 11.82 15.09
C HIS A 75 -1.78 12.38 14.43
N VAL A 76 -1.89 13.43 13.60
CA VAL A 76 -0.72 14.07 12.96
C VAL A 76 0.18 14.73 14.02
N GLU A 77 -0.41 15.48 14.95
CA GLU A 77 0.31 16.20 16.02
C GLU A 77 1.02 15.23 16.97
N GLU A 78 0.34 14.16 17.39
CA GLU A 78 0.91 13.15 18.27
C GLU A 78 2.05 12.39 17.57
N MET A 79 1.86 12.02 16.30
CA MET A 79 2.91 11.39 15.50
C MET A 79 4.13 12.30 15.33
N GLN A 80 3.94 13.59 15.02
CA GLN A 80 5.03 14.56 14.92
C GLN A 80 5.81 14.65 16.24
N THR A 81 5.10 14.70 17.38
CA THR A 81 5.67 14.79 18.72
C THR A 81 6.49 13.55 19.07
N GLN A 82 5.97 12.35 18.80
CA GLN A 82 6.67 11.10 19.09
C GLN A 82 7.84 10.85 18.14
N ILE A 83 7.73 11.21 16.85
CA ILE A 83 8.87 11.18 15.92
C ILE A 83 9.99 12.08 16.45
N ASN A 84 9.67 13.31 16.86
CA ASN A 84 10.70 14.25 17.33
C ASN A 84 11.35 13.75 18.64
N SER A 85 10.55 13.17 19.54
CA SER A 85 11.04 12.54 20.77
C SER A 85 11.97 11.34 20.47
N ALA A 86 11.58 10.49 19.51
CA ALA A 86 12.40 9.36 19.09
C ALA A 86 13.71 9.82 18.43
N LEU A 87 13.68 10.86 17.60
CA LEU A 87 14.89 11.40 16.96
C LEU A 87 15.84 12.05 17.96
N ALA A 88 15.34 12.63 19.05
CA ALA A 88 16.16 13.21 20.11
C ALA A 88 16.99 12.17 20.87
N THR A 89 16.51 10.92 20.95
CA THR A 89 17.24 9.80 21.58
C THR A 89 18.04 8.98 20.58
N LEU A 90 17.71 9.07 19.29
CA LEU A 90 18.36 8.32 18.23
C LEU A 90 19.74 8.91 17.87
N PRO A 91 20.81 8.10 17.77
CA PRO A 91 22.14 8.58 17.35
C PRO A 91 22.08 9.39 16.07
N GLU A 92 22.84 10.50 15.98
CA GLU A 92 22.73 11.48 14.90
C GLU A 92 22.83 10.87 13.49
N LYS A 93 23.71 9.89 13.31
CA LYS A 93 23.92 9.19 12.03
C LYS A 93 22.79 8.21 11.67
N LYS A 94 22.05 7.73 12.67
CA LYS A 94 20.96 6.77 12.50
C LYS A 94 19.69 7.52 12.12
N LYS A 95 18.95 6.99 11.13
CA LYS A 95 17.69 7.53 10.64
C LYS A 95 16.51 6.72 11.17
N LEU A 96 15.36 7.38 11.28
CA LEU A 96 14.10 6.72 11.61
C LEU A 96 13.42 6.28 10.30
N LEU A 97 13.16 4.99 10.11
CA LEU A 97 12.34 4.48 9.02
C LEU A 97 10.90 4.34 9.49
N LEU A 98 9.99 5.19 9.02
CA LEU A 98 8.56 5.02 9.21
C LEU A 98 8.01 4.06 8.15
N ALA A 99 7.98 2.78 8.49
CA ALA A 99 7.60 1.69 7.58
C ALA A 99 6.11 1.71 7.20
N TYR A 100 5.28 2.24 8.09
CA TYR A 100 3.84 2.32 7.90
C TYR A 100 3.31 3.61 8.50
N ALA A 101 2.90 4.53 7.63
CA ALA A 101 2.17 5.74 7.99
C ALA A 101 0.67 5.56 7.67
N PRO A 102 -0.24 6.11 8.49
CA PRO A 102 -1.67 6.07 8.23
C PRO A 102 -2.00 6.95 7.02
N ILE A 103 -2.72 6.37 6.05
CA ILE A 103 -3.21 7.12 4.88
C ILE A 103 -4.45 7.93 5.26
N GLN A 104 -5.30 7.37 6.12
CA GLN A 104 -6.56 7.96 6.56
C GLN A 104 -6.89 7.57 8.01
N VAL A 105 -7.65 8.43 8.67
CA VAL A 105 -8.24 8.19 9.99
C VAL A 105 -9.71 8.62 9.92
N LEU A 106 -10.63 7.72 10.23
CA LEU A 106 -12.09 7.96 10.13
C LEU A 106 -12.54 8.54 8.78
N GLY A 107 -11.87 8.12 7.69
CA GLY A 107 -12.11 8.62 6.32
C GLY A 107 -11.46 9.96 5.99
N ALA A 108 -10.86 10.67 6.95
CA ALA A 108 -10.07 11.86 6.69
C ALA A 108 -8.64 11.46 6.26
N HIS A 109 -8.24 11.89 5.07
CA HIS A 109 -6.90 11.62 4.54
C HIS A 109 -5.83 12.41 5.32
N MET A 110 -4.80 11.70 5.80
CA MET A 110 -3.64 12.29 6.48
C MET A 110 -2.47 12.44 5.53
N PHE A 111 -1.84 11.33 5.15
CA PHE A 111 -0.64 11.30 4.32
C PHE A 111 -0.92 10.51 3.04
N ASN A 112 -1.44 11.18 2.01
CA ASN A 112 -1.65 10.56 0.71
C ASN A 112 -0.38 10.51 -0.15
N ARG A 113 0.68 11.23 0.27
CA ARG A 113 2.04 11.19 -0.27
C ARG A 113 3.04 11.42 0.85
N TYR A 114 4.21 10.82 0.78
CA TYR A 114 5.15 10.85 1.89
C TYR A 114 5.98 12.14 1.96
N TYR A 115 6.02 12.94 0.89
CA TYR A 115 6.55 14.31 0.99
C TYR A 115 5.77 15.16 2.02
N LEU A 116 4.52 14.80 2.34
CA LEU A 116 3.75 15.46 3.40
C LEU A 116 4.34 15.17 4.79
N ILE A 117 4.85 13.95 5.02
CA ILE A 117 5.55 13.61 6.26
C ILE A 117 6.85 14.41 6.36
N GLN A 118 7.60 14.51 5.27
CA GLN A 118 8.80 15.36 5.24
C GLN A 118 8.47 16.83 5.49
N SER A 119 7.38 17.33 4.89
CA SER A 119 6.93 18.71 5.07
C SER A 119 6.50 18.99 6.51
N MET A 120 5.84 18.02 7.18
CA MET A 120 5.49 18.11 8.60
C MET A 120 6.73 18.19 9.50
N LEU A 121 7.85 17.60 9.08
CA LEU A 121 9.09 17.56 9.86
C LEU A 121 10.09 18.65 9.49
N ALA A 122 9.69 19.57 8.60
CA ALA A 122 10.52 20.68 8.14
C ALA A 122 9.93 22.04 8.56
N PRO A 123 10.73 23.12 8.54
CA PRO A 123 10.21 24.47 8.72
C PRO A 123 9.16 24.83 7.66
N PRO A 124 8.13 25.63 7.99
CA PRO A 124 7.91 26.31 9.27
C PRO A 124 7.19 25.45 10.33
N LEU A 125 6.81 24.22 10.01
CA LEU A 125 5.98 23.38 10.89
C LEU A 125 6.78 22.75 12.04
N LEU A 126 8.06 22.43 11.80
CA LEU A 126 8.97 21.95 12.84
C LEU A 126 10.31 22.69 12.77
N LYS A 127 10.85 23.04 13.94
CA LYS A 127 12.20 23.61 14.10
C LYS A 127 12.92 22.90 15.26
N PRO A 128 14.13 22.36 15.07
CA PRO A 128 14.91 22.33 13.82
C PRO A 128 14.30 21.41 12.75
N ASP A 129 14.83 21.48 11.52
CA ASP A 129 14.42 20.58 10.43
C ASP A 129 14.87 19.15 10.71
N GLN A 130 13.91 18.23 10.80
CA GLN A 130 14.12 16.81 11.04
C GLN A 130 13.83 15.95 9.80
N SER A 131 13.39 16.53 8.68
CA SER A 131 12.97 15.80 7.49
C SER A 131 14.07 14.90 6.90
N HIS A 132 15.34 15.29 7.07
CA HIS A 132 16.50 14.53 6.59
C HIS A 132 16.85 13.30 7.46
N ARG A 133 16.32 13.23 8.69
CA ARG A 133 16.50 12.10 9.62
C ARG A 133 15.38 11.07 9.57
N VAL A 134 14.30 11.34 8.85
CA VAL A 134 13.17 10.42 8.68
C VAL A 134 13.11 9.91 7.24
N CYS A 135 13.12 8.59 7.10
CA CYS A 135 12.88 7.88 5.87
C CYS A 135 11.50 7.22 5.90
N VAL A 136 10.94 7.03 4.72
CA VAL A 136 9.67 6.34 4.51
C VAL A 136 9.81 5.39 3.33
N LEU A 137 8.85 4.48 3.18
CA LEU A 137 8.76 3.59 2.03
C LEU A 137 7.60 4.06 1.14
N GLU A 138 7.84 4.97 0.19
CA GLU A 138 6.88 5.19 -0.91
C GLU A 138 6.68 3.87 -1.69
N PRO A 139 5.52 3.65 -2.34
CA PRO A 139 4.35 4.52 -2.34
C PRO A 139 3.06 3.85 -1.83
N ARG A 140 2.24 4.67 -1.16
CA ARG A 140 0.89 4.32 -0.70
C ARG A 140 -0.10 5.34 -1.24
N PHE A 141 -0.57 5.12 -2.44
CA PHE A 141 -1.72 5.82 -2.98
C PHE A 141 -2.94 4.93 -2.84
N TYR A 142 -3.96 5.42 -2.14
CA TYR A 142 -5.37 4.98 -2.20
C TYR A 142 -5.71 3.49 -2.05
N THR A 143 -4.76 2.60 -1.70
CA THR A 143 -5.07 1.18 -1.49
C THR A 143 -5.38 0.90 -0.03
N TYR A 144 -6.56 0.32 0.18
CA TYR A 144 -7.00 -0.20 1.48
C TYR A 144 -6.27 -1.50 1.86
N ASP A 145 -5.51 -2.10 0.93
CA ASP A 145 -4.91 -3.42 1.12
C ASP A 145 -3.64 -3.47 1.98
N HIS A 146 -3.28 -2.34 2.61
CA HIS A 146 -2.17 -2.23 3.56
C HIS A 146 -0.83 -2.79 3.05
N LEU A 147 -0.63 -2.69 1.73
CA LEU A 147 0.54 -3.22 1.06
C LEU A 147 1.80 -2.44 1.46
N VAL A 148 2.94 -3.13 1.47
CA VAL A 148 4.27 -2.55 1.67
C VAL A 148 5.24 -3.08 0.63
N PRO A 149 6.20 -2.24 0.17
CA PRO A 149 7.27 -2.69 -0.71
C PRO A 149 8.23 -3.57 0.11
N SER A 150 8.00 -4.88 0.07
CA SER A 150 8.63 -5.87 0.95
C SER A 150 10.15 -5.87 0.86
N GLY A 151 10.70 -5.73 -0.34
CA GLY A 151 12.14 -5.68 -0.59
C GLY A 151 12.85 -4.50 0.08
N PRO A 152 12.48 -3.24 -0.23
CA PRO A 152 12.99 -2.07 0.48
C PRO A 152 12.85 -2.16 2.00
N LEU A 153 11.69 -2.59 2.51
CA LEU A 153 11.47 -2.76 3.94
C LEU A 153 12.47 -3.74 4.56
N ARG A 154 12.64 -4.91 3.95
CA ARG A 154 13.58 -5.93 4.43
C ARG A 154 15.03 -5.46 4.41
N ARG A 155 15.46 -4.76 3.37
CA ARG A 155 16.82 -4.20 3.30
C ARG A 155 17.08 -3.22 4.44
N LYS A 156 16.11 -2.36 4.77
CA LYS A 156 16.24 -1.39 5.88
C LYS A 156 16.13 -2.04 7.25
N LEU A 157 15.30 -3.08 7.39
CA LEU A 157 15.23 -3.88 8.60
C LEU A 157 16.53 -4.64 8.89
N ALA A 158 17.24 -5.07 7.85
CA ALA A 158 18.54 -5.71 7.98
C ALA A 158 19.68 -4.71 8.27
N ASP A 159 19.44 -3.41 8.05
CA ASP A 159 20.41 -2.33 8.23
C ASP A 159 20.15 -1.59 9.57
N SER A 160 20.21 -2.33 10.67
CA SER A 160 19.91 -1.84 12.02
C SER A 160 20.89 -0.77 12.53
N ASP A 161 22.07 -0.70 11.93
CA ASP A 161 23.10 0.28 12.27
C ASP A 161 22.74 1.67 11.75
N ASN A 162 22.09 1.74 10.59
CA ASN A 162 21.70 3.01 9.96
C ASN A 162 20.22 3.35 10.14
N PHE A 163 19.35 2.37 10.45
CA PHE A 163 17.90 2.58 10.53
C PHE A 163 17.29 2.06 11.82
N GLU A 164 16.45 2.88 12.47
CA GLU A 164 15.47 2.43 13.46
C GLU A 164 14.11 2.33 12.78
N THR A 165 13.56 1.13 12.67
CA THR A 165 12.30 0.93 11.94
C THR A 165 11.11 0.98 12.88
N VAL A 166 10.20 1.91 12.62
CA VAL A 166 9.00 2.15 13.42
C VAL A 166 7.75 2.14 12.54
N TYR A 167 6.59 2.00 13.18
CA TYR A 167 5.30 2.22 12.57
C TYR A 167 4.38 3.00 13.50
N TRP A 168 3.38 3.65 12.91
CA TRP A 168 2.35 4.33 13.67
C TRP A 168 1.17 3.40 13.91
N ASP A 169 0.91 3.07 15.17
CA ASP A 169 -0.29 2.35 15.57
C ASP A 169 -1.43 3.33 15.80
N THR A 170 -2.44 3.27 14.94
CA THR A 170 -3.62 4.14 15.00
C THR A 170 -4.54 3.81 16.18
N ASN A 171 -4.44 2.61 16.77
CA ASN A 171 -5.29 2.22 17.90
C ASN A 171 -4.79 2.83 19.21
N THR A 172 -3.46 2.80 19.40
CA THR A 172 -2.81 3.24 20.62
C THR A 172 -2.27 4.67 20.53
N LEU A 173 -2.24 5.25 19.32
CA LEU A 173 -1.57 6.52 19.02
C LEU A 173 -0.10 6.51 19.42
N GLN A 174 0.58 5.40 19.13
CA GLN A 174 1.98 5.21 19.51
C GLN A 174 2.86 4.93 18.29
N LEU A 175 4.03 5.53 18.31
CA LEU A 175 5.14 5.23 17.43
C LEU A 175 5.86 4.00 17.99
N THR A 176 5.59 2.86 17.39
CA THR A 176 6.03 1.56 17.89
C THR A 176 7.21 1.04 17.09
N SER A 177 8.24 0.56 17.78
CA SER A 177 9.39 -0.08 17.14
C SER A 177 8.99 -1.42 16.54
N LEU A 178 9.26 -1.60 15.25
CA LEU A 178 8.94 -2.83 14.54
C LEU A 178 9.85 -3.98 14.98
N SER A 179 11.12 -3.69 15.31
CA SER A 179 12.06 -4.70 15.84
C SER A 179 11.61 -5.22 17.21
N ALA A 180 11.08 -4.35 18.08
CA ALA A 180 10.55 -4.75 19.38
C ALA A 180 9.33 -5.68 19.27
N VAL A 181 8.39 -5.37 18.37
CA VAL A 181 7.15 -6.16 18.19
C VAL A 181 7.41 -7.48 17.47
N SER A 182 8.34 -7.48 16.52
CA SER A 182 8.77 -8.69 15.83
C SER A 182 9.74 -9.53 16.67
N GLY A 183 10.23 -9.05 17.82
CA GLY A 183 11.08 -9.80 18.74
C GLY A 183 12.40 -10.26 18.11
N ILE A 184 13.03 -9.39 17.33
CA ILE A 184 14.18 -9.72 16.47
C ILE A 184 15.47 -9.22 17.10
N ASP A 185 16.38 -10.17 17.33
CA ASP A 185 17.79 -9.88 17.55
C ASP A 185 18.47 -9.72 16.18
N ALA A 186 19.28 -8.66 16.04
CA ALA A 186 20.00 -8.30 14.82
C ALA A 186 21.04 -9.35 14.36
N THR A 187 21.22 -10.42 15.13
CA THR A 187 22.12 -11.54 14.85
C THR A 187 21.30 -12.70 14.33
N GLY A 188 21.20 -12.84 13.01
CA GLY A 188 20.44 -13.91 12.39
C GLY A 188 20.87 -15.31 12.84
N SER A 189 19.96 -16.27 12.73
CA SER A 189 20.32 -17.67 12.62
C SER A 189 19.80 -18.23 11.29
N ALA A 190 20.79 -18.68 10.51
CA ALA A 190 20.75 -19.57 9.37
C ALA A 190 19.40 -20.18 8.98
N SER A 191 19.08 -20.04 7.68
CA SER A 191 18.77 -21.12 6.72
C SER A 191 18.22 -22.45 7.26
N GLU A 192 17.31 -22.44 8.24
CA GLU A 192 16.50 -23.61 8.49
C GLU A 192 15.56 -23.79 7.31
N ALA A 193 15.50 -25.02 6.81
CA ALA A 193 14.56 -25.37 5.75
C ALA A 193 13.14 -24.95 6.19
N LEU A 194 12.40 -24.29 5.30
CA LEU A 194 11.02 -23.91 5.57
C LEU A 194 10.21 -25.16 5.95
N PRO A 195 9.36 -25.09 6.98
CA PRO A 195 8.62 -26.26 7.41
C PRO A 195 7.62 -26.73 6.37
N ASP A 196 7.40 -28.04 6.32
CA ASP A 196 6.29 -28.60 5.56
C ASP A 196 4.95 -28.10 6.11
N LEU A 197 3.98 -27.96 5.21
CA LEU A 197 2.61 -27.63 5.54
C LEU A 197 1.73 -28.89 5.46
N VAL A 198 0.79 -28.99 6.40
CA VAL A 198 -0.25 -30.02 6.44
C VAL A 198 -1.57 -29.37 6.07
N VAL A 199 -2.24 -29.92 5.08
CA VAL A 199 -3.58 -29.48 4.65
C VAL A 199 -4.62 -30.35 5.34
N GLN A 200 -5.57 -29.75 6.04
CA GLN A 200 -6.63 -30.47 6.74
C GLN A 200 -7.98 -29.72 6.66
N PRO A 201 -9.13 -30.41 6.83
CA PRO A 201 -10.42 -29.75 6.91
C PRO A 201 -10.43 -28.71 8.05
N GLY A 202 -10.96 -27.52 7.76
CA GLY A 202 -11.08 -26.45 8.76
C GLY A 202 -12.28 -26.63 9.68
N LYS A 203 -12.34 -25.81 10.75
CA LYS A 203 -13.44 -25.85 11.73
C LYS A 203 -14.81 -25.51 11.17
N LEU A 204 -14.87 -24.67 10.14
CA LEU A 204 -16.11 -24.25 9.47
C LEU A 204 -16.26 -24.95 8.12
N ARG A 205 -17.50 -25.21 7.70
CA ARG A 205 -17.80 -25.80 6.39
C ARG A 205 -17.23 -24.92 5.27
N GLY A 206 -16.51 -25.53 4.35
CA GLY A 206 -15.86 -24.82 3.22
C GLY A 206 -14.54 -24.15 3.56
N MET A 207 -14.06 -24.24 4.81
CA MET A 207 -12.70 -23.83 5.19
C MET A 207 -11.73 -25.00 5.11
N THR A 208 -10.50 -24.69 4.70
CA THR A 208 -9.35 -25.59 4.77
C THR A 208 -8.27 -24.92 5.61
N ASP A 209 -7.79 -25.63 6.63
CA ASP A 209 -6.67 -25.19 7.45
C ASP A 209 -5.38 -25.72 6.83
N ILE A 210 -4.37 -24.85 6.74
CA ILE A 210 -3.02 -25.18 6.29
C ILE A 210 -2.10 -24.88 7.48
N ILE A 211 -1.52 -25.91 8.06
CA ILE A 211 -0.76 -25.83 9.31
C ILE A 211 0.69 -26.22 9.06
N ALA A 212 1.62 -25.32 9.38
CA ALA A 212 3.03 -25.65 9.39
C ALA A 212 3.35 -26.63 10.53
N LYS A 213 4.18 -27.64 10.25
CA LYS A 213 4.57 -28.64 11.27
C LYS A 213 5.26 -28.02 12.50
N ARG A 214 5.91 -26.86 12.31
CA ARG A 214 6.54 -26.05 13.35
C ARG A 214 6.32 -24.57 13.06
N TYR A 215 6.47 -23.74 14.09
CA TYR A 215 6.56 -22.28 13.92
C TYR A 215 7.77 -21.92 13.05
N PHE A 216 7.63 -20.83 12.31
CA PHE A 216 8.72 -20.30 11.48
C PHE A 216 8.69 -18.78 11.45
N GLU A 217 9.86 -18.18 11.21
CA GLU A 217 10.00 -16.74 11.07
C GLU A 217 9.29 -16.24 9.81
N THR A 218 8.36 -15.31 9.97
CA THR A 218 7.54 -14.76 8.88
C THR A 218 8.41 -14.18 7.75
N ARG A 219 9.52 -13.51 8.09
CA ARG A 219 10.42 -12.83 7.13
C ARG A 219 11.16 -13.76 6.18
N ALA A 220 11.31 -15.04 6.54
CA ALA A 220 11.93 -16.03 5.67
C ALA A 220 11.02 -16.39 4.48
N VAL A 221 9.71 -16.20 4.63
CA VAL A 221 8.70 -16.55 3.63
C VAL A 221 8.20 -15.32 2.90
N LYS A 222 8.14 -15.44 1.57
CA LYS A 222 7.54 -14.43 0.70
C LYS A 222 6.20 -14.87 0.14
N PHE A 223 6.07 -16.16 -0.15
CA PHE A 223 4.85 -16.72 -0.71
C PHE A 223 4.36 -17.95 0.04
N VAL A 224 3.04 -18.10 0.05
CA VAL A 224 2.38 -19.37 0.30
C VAL A 224 1.84 -19.85 -1.04
N ASP A 225 2.39 -20.96 -1.53
CA ASP A 225 1.93 -21.64 -2.74
C ASP A 225 0.93 -22.73 -2.36
N VAL A 226 -0.21 -22.77 -3.04
CA VAL A 226 -1.32 -23.69 -2.77
C VAL A 226 -1.66 -24.41 -4.05
N ASP A 227 -1.49 -25.73 -4.06
CA ASP A 227 -1.87 -26.56 -5.19
C ASP A 227 -3.36 -26.88 -5.10
N LEU A 228 -4.09 -26.46 -6.12
CA LEU A 228 -5.53 -26.57 -6.24
C LEU A 228 -5.88 -27.60 -7.32
N GLU A 229 -6.71 -28.57 -6.94
CA GLU A 229 -7.39 -29.48 -7.84
C GLU A 229 -8.83 -28.99 -8.07
N ASN A 230 -9.22 -28.87 -9.34
CA ASN A 230 -10.61 -28.65 -9.74
C ASN A 230 -11.16 -29.92 -10.39
N THR A 231 -12.07 -30.61 -9.70
CA THR A 231 -12.65 -31.87 -10.17
C THR A 231 -13.66 -31.68 -11.30
N SER A 232 -14.18 -30.46 -11.48
CA SER A 232 -15.10 -30.09 -12.55
C SER A 232 -14.64 -28.80 -13.24
N PRO A 233 -13.60 -28.85 -14.09
CA PRO A 233 -13.10 -27.67 -14.78
C PRO A 233 -14.14 -27.05 -15.71
N SER A 234 -14.22 -25.73 -15.67
CA SER A 234 -15.04 -24.95 -16.60
C SER A 234 -14.52 -25.08 -18.03
N LYS A 235 -15.42 -25.14 -19.02
CA LYS A 235 -15.02 -25.11 -20.44
C LYS A 235 -14.47 -23.74 -20.86
N THR A 236 -14.87 -22.68 -20.16
CA THR A 236 -14.40 -21.31 -20.40
C THR A 236 -13.40 -20.92 -19.32
N SER A 237 -12.27 -20.35 -19.73
CA SER A 237 -11.33 -19.71 -18.78
C SER A 237 -12.03 -18.54 -18.12
N THR A 238 -12.38 -18.74 -16.85
CA THR A 238 -12.92 -17.72 -15.97
C THR A 238 -12.05 -17.69 -14.74
N LYS A 239 -11.59 -16.49 -14.38
CA LYS A 239 -10.83 -16.29 -13.16
C LYS A 239 -11.77 -16.07 -12.00
N ASP A 240 -11.33 -16.50 -10.84
CA ASP A 240 -11.99 -16.29 -9.57
C ASP A 240 -10.91 -16.12 -8.49
N VAL A 241 -11.30 -15.70 -7.28
CA VAL A 241 -10.36 -15.29 -6.22
C VAL A 241 -10.43 -16.27 -5.05
N LEU A 242 -9.27 -16.62 -4.51
CA LEU A 242 -9.12 -17.28 -3.21
C LEU A 242 -8.59 -16.27 -2.19
N VAL A 243 -9.03 -16.44 -0.94
CA VAL A 243 -8.58 -15.65 0.21
C VAL A 243 -7.80 -16.56 1.16
N LEU A 244 -6.57 -16.16 1.49
CA LEU A 244 -5.72 -16.78 2.50
C LEU A 244 -5.65 -15.87 3.72
N ALA A 245 -6.21 -16.29 4.85
CA ALA A 245 -6.00 -15.64 6.14
C ALA A 245 -4.81 -16.27 6.88
N PHE A 246 -4.08 -15.48 7.64
CA PHE A 246 -2.95 -15.94 8.46
C PHE A 246 -2.94 -15.26 9.83
N ASP A 247 -2.47 -15.98 10.85
CA ASP A 247 -2.26 -15.48 12.21
C ASP A 247 -3.43 -14.66 12.80
N GLU A 248 -4.58 -15.31 13.03
CA GLU A 248 -5.73 -14.70 13.72
C GLU A 248 -5.54 -14.54 15.24
N SER A 249 -4.44 -15.05 15.80
CA SER A 249 -4.21 -15.03 17.24
C SER A 249 -3.97 -13.62 17.80
N ARG A 250 -3.60 -12.68 16.91
CA ARG A 250 -3.42 -11.27 17.21
C ARG A 250 -4.51 -10.46 16.53
N THR A 251 -5.12 -9.54 17.28
CA THR A 251 -5.95 -8.50 16.68
C THR A 251 -5.01 -7.52 15.96
N PRO A 252 -5.01 -7.46 14.62
CA PRO A 252 -4.16 -6.50 13.94
C PRO A 252 -4.60 -5.06 14.28
N PRO A 253 -3.74 -4.05 14.11
CA PRO A 253 -4.15 -2.65 14.22
C PRO A 253 -5.39 -2.38 13.37
N GLN A 254 -6.28 -1.48 13.81
CA GLN A 254 -7.56 -1.27 13.15
C GLN A 254 -7.37 -0.92 11.67
N GLY A 255 -8.15 -1.58 10.83
CA GLY A 255 -8.07 -1.45 9.37
C GLY A 255 -7.11 -2.44 8.72
N MET A 256 -6.08 -2.95 9.42
CA MET A 256 -5.15 -3.90 8.81
C MET A 256 -5.75 -5.30 8.69
N ASP A 257 -5.76 -5.80 7.46
CA ASP A 257 -6.23 -7.13 7.13
C ASP A 257 -5.10 -8.16 7.21
N ASN A 258 -5.33 -9.26 7.94
CA ASN A 258 -4.44 -10.42 8.04
C ASN A 258 -4.71 -11.48 6.96
N TRP A 259 -5.12 -11.02 5.77
CA TRP A 259 -5.42 -11.88 4.64
C TRP A 259 -4.81 -11.38 3.33
N CYS A 260 -4.59 -12.32 2.41
CA CYS A 260 -4.15 -12.09 1.04
C CYS A 260 -5.16 -12.68 0.07
N GLN A 261 -5.22 -12.10 -1.13
CA GLN A 261 -6.01 -12.62 -2.23
C GLN A 261 -5.10 -13.10 -3.36
N ALA A 262 -5.53 -14.13 -4.06
CA ALA A 262 -4.87 -14.61 -5.27
C ALA A 262 -5.91 -15.14 -6.27
N GLU A 263 -5.69 -14.86 -7.55
CA GLU A 263 -6.54 -15.35 -8.63
C GLU A 263 -6.22 -16.81 -8.98
N TYR A 264 -7.24 -17.57 -9.36
CA TYR A 264 -7.10 -18.91 -9.93
C TYR A 264 -8.00 -19.07 -11.17
N ASP A 265 -7.65 -19.95 -12.10
CA ASP A 265 -8.42 -20.20 -13.33
C ASP A 265 -9.31 -21.44 -13.16
N ARG A 266 -10.63 -21.24 -13.26
CA ARG A 266 -11.62 -22.32 -13.09
C ARG A 266 -11.59 -23.37 -14.21
N SER A 267 -10.93 -23.10 -15.33
CA SER A 267 -10.78 -24.06 -16.44
C SER A 267 -9.61 -25.04 -16.24
N LEU A 268 -8.72 -24.78 -15.28
CA LEU A 268 -7.58 -25.64 -15.02
C LEU A 268 -7.95 -26.73 -14.02
N ARG A 269 -7.66 -27.99 -14.37
CA ARG A 269 -7.81 -29.14 -13.47
C ARG A 269 -6.82 -29.09 -12.31
N MET A 270 -5.58 -28.69 -12.58
CA MET A 270 -4.50 -28.56 -11.60
C MET A 270 -3.82 -27.21 -11.79
N GLN A 271 -3.60 -26.49 -10.70
CA GLN A 271 -2.83 -25.24 -10.72
C GLN A 271 -2.21 -24.94 -9.36
N THR A 272 -1.11 -24.21 -9.34
CA THR A 272 -0.61 -23.56 -8.13
C THR A 272 -1.14 -22.13 -8.07
N VAL A 273 -1.81 -21.80 -6.97
CA VAL A 273 -2.21 -20.44 -6.60
C VAL A 273 -1.18 -19.88 -5.62
N ARG A 274 -0.70 -18.66 -5.85
CA ARG A 274 0.40 -18.06 -5.07
C ARG A 274 -0.07 -16.82 -4.33
N PHE A 275 0.11 -16.81 -3.01
CA PHE A 275 -0.24 -15.68 -2.16
C PHE A 275 1.03 -14.91 -1.74
N PRO A 276 1.19 -13.63 -2.12
CA PRO A 276 2.36 -12.82 -1.76
C PRO A 276 2.22 -12.23 -0.35
N VAL A 277 2.38 -13.09 0.66
CA VAL A 277 2.16 -12.72 2.08
C VAL A 277 3.11 -11.64 2.57
N ASP A 278 4.32 -11.54 1.99
CA ASP A 278 5.30 -10.51 2.38
C ASP A 278 4.93 -9.08 1.94
N GLU A 279 3.88 -8.91 1.15
CA GLU A 279 3.38 -7.58 0.80
C GLU A 279 2.47 -7.00 1.88
N LYS A 280 1.96 -7.83 2.79
CA LYS A 280 1.05 -7.36 3.85
C LYS A 280 1.85 -6.86 5.03
N PHE A 281 1.63 -5.61 5.44
CA PHE A 281 2.40 -5.06 6.58
C PHE A 281 2.23 -5.87 7.87
N VAL A 282 1.03 -6.39 8.11
CA VAL A 282 0.73 -7.23 9.29
C VAL A 282 1.59 -8.50 9.34
N TRP A 283 2.07 -9.00 8.20
CA TRP A 283 3.04 -10.10 8.13
C TRP A 283 4.32 -9.80 8.91
N TYR A 284 4.74 -8.52 8.95
CA TYR A 284 5.92 -8.06 9.66
C TYR A 284 5.67 -7.74 11.14
N LEU A 285 4.40 -7.65 11.55
CA LEU A 285 4.02 -7.45 12.95
C LEU A 285 4.10 -8.76 13.76
N SER A 286 4.16 -9.91 13.08
CA SER A 286 4.29 -11.21 13.71
C SER A 286 5.72 -11.75 13.55
N LYS A 287 6.32 -12.18 14.68
CA LYS A 287 7.63 -12.83 14.69
C LYS A 287 7.58 -14.18 13.98
N GLU A 288 6.63 -15.00 14.42
CA GLU A 288 6.45 -16.37 14.00
C GLU A 288 4.99 -16.61 13.65
N THR A 289 4.77 -17.50 12.70
CA THR A 289 3.43 -17.99 12.36
C THR A 289 3.45 -19.49 12.13
N ARG A 290 2.27 -20.08 12.07
CA ARG A 290 2.08 -21.53 11.87
C ARG A 290 0.79 -21.85 11.13
N GLU A 291 -0.26 -21.09 11.38
CA GLU A 291 -1.60 -21.40 10.87
C GLU A 291 -2.02 -20.44 9.76
N PHE A 292 -2.49 -21.04 8.68
CA PHE A 292 -3.12 -20.38 7.56
C PHE A 292 -4.51 -20.99 7.33
N ARG A 293 -5.43 -20.20 6.81
CA ARG A 293 -6.77 -20.67 6.47
C ARG A 293 -7.18 -20.18 5.10
N ILE A 294 -7.76 -21.07 4.31
CA ILE A 294 -8.35 -20.73 3.02
C ILE A 294 -9.83 -21.04 3.06
N TYR A 295 -10.63 -20.04 2.70
CA TYR A 295 -12.06 -20.24 2.48
C TYR A 295 -12.30 -20.59 1.01
N LEU A 296 -12.68 -21.84 0.75
CA LEU A 296 -13.09 -22.31 -0.57
C LEU A 296 -14.59 -22.08 -0.82
N GLY A 297 -15.37 -21.74 0.21
CA GLY A 297 -16.82 -21.60 0.14
C GLY A 297 -17.55 -22.92 -0.07
N GLU A 298 -18.76 -22.87 -0.62
CA GLU A 298 -19.55 -24.04 -1.00
C GLU A 298 -19.08 -24.71 -2.31
N LYS A 299 -17.84 -24.45 -2.74
CA LYS A 299 -17.29 -24.94 -4.01
C LYS A 299 -16.82 -26.39 -3.84
N GLU A 300 -17.76 -27.33 -3.91
CA GLU A 300 -17.49 -28.78 -3.76
C GLU A 300 -16.53 -29.33 -4.82
N ASN A 301 -16.33 -28.62 -5.94
CA ASN A 301 -15.44 -29.02 -7.01
C ASN A 301 -13.97 -28.62 -6.78
N LEU A 302 -13.66 -27.84 -5.75
CA LEU A 302 -12.30 -27.38 -5.46
C LEU A 302 -11.72 -28.08 -4.24
N LYS A 303 -10.49 -28.57 -4.39
CA LYS A 303 -9.75 -29.22 -3.30
C LYS A 303 -8.33 -28.69 -3.27
N ILE A 304 -7.88 -28.29 -2.08
CA ILE A 304 -6.45 -28.02 -1.85
C ILE A 304 -5.78 -29.37 -1.63
N VAL A 305 -4.82 -29.71 -2.49
CA VAL A 305 -4.11 -30.99 -2.44
C VAL A 305 -2.77 -30.88 -1.74
N ALA A 306 -2.13 -29.71 -1.82
CA ALA A 306 -0.87 -29.44 -1.16
C ALA A 306 -0.71 -27.93 -0.92
N ALA A 307 0.17 -27.58 0.01
CA ALA A 307 0.61 -26.21 0.22
C ALA A 307 2.10 -26.21 0.57
N ARG A 308 2.81 -25.14 0.22
CA ARG A 308 4.24 -24.98 0.50
C ARG A 308 4.59 -23.52 0.75
N LEU A 309 5.60 -23.30 1.60
CA LEU A 309 6.18 -22.00 1.84
C LEU A 309 7.31 -21.76 0.82
N ASN A 310 7.47 -20.52 0.37
CA ASN A 310 8.49 -20.14 -0.60
C ASN A 310 9.18 -18.84 -0.20
N ASP A 311 10.52 -18.82 -0.20
CA ASP A 311 11.35 -17.67 0.16
C ASP A 311 11.54 -16.66 -1.00
N GLY A 312 11.02 -17.00 -2.18
CA GLY A 312 11.02 -16.22 -3.39
C GLY A 312 12.36 -16.11 -4.11
N LYS A 313 13.43 -16.78 -3.64
CA LYS A 313 14.76 -16.70 -4.29
C LYS A 313 14.75 -17.17 -5.74
N THR A 314 13.91 -18.17 -6.04
CA THR A 314 13.77 -18.74 -7.39
C THR A 314 12.61 -18.14 -8.18
N LEU A 315 11.96 -17.08 -7.67
CA LEU A 315 10.76 -16.50 -8.25
C LEU A 315 10.87 -15.02 -8.55
N ILE A 316 11.63 -14.28 -7.73
CA ILE A 316 11.73 -12.83 -7.80
C ILE A 316 13.07 -12.47 -8.47
N PRO A 317 13.05 -11.85 -9.66
CA PRO A 317 14.23 -11.26 -10.26
C PRO A 317 14.85 -10.15 -9.41
N SER A 318 16.15 -9.93 -9.55
CA SER A 318 16.83 -8.77 -9.00
C SER A 318 16.87 -7.61 -10.01
N LEU A 319 16.65 -6.40 -9.51
CA LEU A 319 16.82 -5.15 -10.24
C LEU A 319 17.46 -4.13 -9.31
N GLU A 320 18.66 -3.68 -9.67
CA GLU A 320 19.47 -2.80 -8.83
C GLU A 320 19.85 -1.53 -9.61
N PRO A 321 19.51 -0.34 -9.08
CA PRO A 321 19.93 0.92 -9.66
C PRO A 321 21.39 1.23 -9.30
N SER A 322 22.13 1.82 -10.22
CA SER A 322 23.49 2.29 -9.99
C SER A 322 23.48 3.57 -9.14
N GLY A 323 24.11 3.53 -7.96
CA GLY A 323 24.28 4.70 -7.08
C GLY A 323 25.10 5.85 -7.69
N LEU A 324 25.74 5.61 -8.85
CA LEU A 324 26.45 6.66 -9.61
C LEU A 324 25.51 7.50 -10.47
N THR A 325 24.30 7.01 -10.75
CA THR A 325 23.31 7.66 -11.64
C THR A 325 22.03 8.01 -10.91
N LEU A 326 21.74 7.34 -9.79
CA LEU A 326 20.53 7.51 -9.00
C LEU A 326 20.86 7.71 -7.52
N ARG A 327 20.15 8.64 -6.89
CA ARG A 327 20.22 8.90 -5.45
C ARG A 327 18.95 8.38 -4.76
N ASP A 328 19.12 7.54 -3.75
CA ASP A 328 18.04 7.17 -2.83
C ASP A 328 17.63 8.40 -2.02
N CYS A 329 16.36 8.77 -2.08
CA CYS A 329 15.81 9.87 -1.29
C CYS A 329 15.06 9.34 -0.07
N ASN A 330 14.92 10.19 0.95
CA ASN A 330 14.22 9.83 2.19
C ASN A 330 12.72 9.59 1.99
N ASP A 331 12.14 9.98 0.86
CA ASP A 331 10.76 9.66 0.54
C ASP A 331 10.61 8.25 -0.05
N GLY A 332 11.68 7.51 -0.27
CA GLY A 332 11.62 6.17 -0.88
C GLY A 332 11.68 6.18 -2.40
N ALA A 333 11.52 7.35 -3.04
CA ALA A 333 11.78 7.52 -4.46
C ALA A 333 13.29 7.64 -4.74
N ARG A 334 13.70 7.25 -5.95
CA ARG A 334 15.05 7.47 -6.46
C ARG A 334 15.05 8.58 -7.48
N ARG A 335 16.03 9.47 -7.40
CA ARG A 335 16.11 10.63 -8.30
C ARG A 335 17.40 10.62 -9.11
N PRO A 336 17.36 10.99 -10.41
CA PRO A 336 18.55 11.10 -11.24
C PRO A 336 19.61 12.04 -10.63
N ILE A 337 20.85 11.57 -10.57
CA ILE A 337 22.05 12.39 -10.39
C ILE A 337 22.55 12.84 -11.77
N LYS A 338 22.55 11.92 -12.73
CA LYS A 338 22.93 12.14 -14.13
C LYS A 338 22.26 11.12 -15.03
N PHE A 339 22.18 11.43 -16.33
CA PHE A 339 21.74 10.50 -17.38
C PHE A 339 22.94 9.99 -18.21
N PRO A 340 22.83 8.81 -18.84
CA PRO A 340 21.73 7.84 -18.70
C PRO A 340 21.68 7.21 -17.29
N LEU A 341 20.48 6.80 -16.87
CA LEU A 341 20.29 6.02 -15.65
C LEU A 341 20.73 4.58 -15.91
N GLU A 342 21.50 3.99 -15.00
CA GLU A 342 22.05 2.65 -15.13
C GLU A 342 21.36 1.68 -14.15
N PHE A 343 20.94 0.53 -14.67
CA PHE A 343 20.31 -0.54 -13.89
C PHE A 343 20.94 -1.89 -14.22
N LYS A 344 21.18 -2.69 -13.18
CA LYS A 344 21.63 -4.09 -13.30
C LYS A 344 20.47 -5.01 -13.02
N TYR A 345 20.31 -6.05 -13.84
CA TYR A 345 19.30 -7.07 -13.64
C TYR A 345 19.91 -8.46 -13.51
N ASP A 346 19.24 -9.31 -12.75
CA ASP A 346 19.53 -10.74 -12.64
C ASP A 346 18.22 -11.52 -12.55
N VAL A 347 17.94 -12.30 -13.59
CA VAL A 347 16.81 -13.25 -13.70
C VAL A 347 17.29 -14.71 -13.71
N SER A 348 18.59 -14.97 -13.51
CA SER A 348 19.20 -16.30 -13.63
C SER A 348 18.70 -17.31 -12.60
N ASN A 349 18.26 -16.82 -11.44
CA ASN A 349 17.69 -17.66 -10.38
C ASN A 349 16.25 -18.12 -10.68
N VAL A 350 15.59 -17.57 -11.71
CA VAL A 350 14.20 -17.93 -12.04
C VAL A 350 14.18 -19.09 -13.05
N PRO A 351 13.62 -20.26 -12.70
CA PRO A 351 13.63 -21.43 -13.57
C PRO A 351 12.97 -21.17 -14.93
N GLY A 352 13.69 -21.55 -16.00
CA GLY A 352 13.24 -21.38 -17.39
C GLY A 352 13.47 -19.98 -17.97
N ALA A 353 14.08 -19.07 -17.23
CA ALA A 353 14.47 -17.75 -17.74
C ALA A 353 15.56 -17.87 -18.81
N VAL A 354 15.38 -17.14 -19.91
CA VAL A 354 16.40 -16.95 -20.96
C VAL A 354 16.64 -15.47 -21.27
N ASN A 355 15.65 -14.61 -21.05
CA ASN A 355 15.71 -13.17 -21.26
C ASN A 355 15.13 -12.42 -20.06
N CYS A 356 15.36 -11.11 -20.01
CA CYS A 356 14.78 -10.20 -19.03
C CYS A 356 13.80 -9.24 -19.72
N GLN A 357 12.55 -9.19 -19.28
CA GLN A 357 11.61 -8.16 -19.70
C GLN A 357 11.68 -6.98 -18.74
N ILE A 358 11.71 -5.77 -19.27
CA ILE A 358 11.70 -4.54 -18.48
C ILE A 358 10.41 -3.78 -18.78
N GLU A 359 9.78 -3.25 -17.73
CA GLU A 359 8.61 -2.38 -17.84
C GLU A 359 8.87 -1.04 -17.15
N LEU A 360 8.68 0.04 -17.90
CA LEU A 360 8.62 1.41 -17.40
C LEU A 360 7.15 1.86 -17.37
N SER A 361 6.66 2.32 -16.23
CA SER A 361 5.29 2.78 -16.07
C SER A 361 5.02 4.09 -16.83
N ARG A 362 3.74 4.41 -17.06
CA ARG A 362 3.33 5.76 -17.49
C ARG A 362 3.57 6.79 -16.38
N PRO A 363 3.66 8.09 -16.71
CA PRO A 363 3.73 9.14 -15.71
C PRO A 363 2.62 8.98 -14.66
N ARG A 364 3.00 8.95 -13.38
CA ARG A 364 2.10 8.81 -12.22
C ARG A 364 1.31 7.49 -12.19
N LEU A 365 1.66 6.51 -13.04
CA LEU A 365 1.11 5.16 -12.98
C LEU A 365 1.92 4.32 -12.00
N MET A 366 1.19 3.51 -11.25
CA MET A 366 1.72 2.62 -10.23
C MET A 366 1.24 1.21 -10.53
N PHE A 367 2.18 0.30 -10.79
CA PHE A 367 1.89 -1.06 -11.20
C PHE A 367 1.07 -1.81 -10.17
N GLN A 368 1.38 -1.63 -8.88
CA GLN A 368 0.66 -2.32 -7.81
C GLN A 368 -0.80 -1.91 -7.68
N LEU A 369 -1.22 -0.78 -8.26
CA LEU A 369 -2.63 -0.37 -8.28
C LEU A 369 -3.43 -1.10 -9.37
N GLU A 370 -2.78 -1.76 -10.32
CA GLU A 370 -3.49 -2.49 -11.37
C GLU A 370 -4.06 -3.81 -10.88
N ASN A 371 -3.28 -4.56 -10.11
CA ASN A 371 -3.64 -5.91 -9.63
C ASN A 371 -3.56 -6.05 -8.10
N PHE A 372 -3.40 -4.93 -7.37
CA PHE A 372 -3.28 -4.92 -5.90
C PHE A 372 -2.15 -5.80 -5.35
N THR A 373 -1.01 -5.82 -6.06
CA THR A 373 0.19 -6.58 -5.66
C THR A 373 1.49 -5.97 -6.19
N TYR A 374 2.60 -6.13 -5.47
CA TYR A 374 3.97 -5.82 -5.93
C TYR A 374 4.62 -6.99 -6.68
N ARG A 375 4.06 -8.20 -6.62
CA ARG A 375 4.56 -9.46 -7.21
C ARG A 375 3.67 -9.92 -8.36
N ASP A 376 3.51 -9.05 -9.35
CA ASP A 376 2.75 -9.38 -10.54
C ASP A 376 3.33 -10.59 -11.27
N VAL A 377 2.45 -11.42 -11.82
CA VAL A 377 2.82 -12.57 -12.68
C VAL A 377 2.60 -12.27 -14.16
N ARG A 378 2.28 -11.02 -14.50
CA ARG A 378 1.91 -10.58 -15.86
C ARG A 378 2.43 -9.17 -16.13
N SER A 379 2.76 -8.95 -17.40
CA SER A 379 3.07 -7.64 -17.94
C SER A 379 1.88 -6.68 -17.81
N SER A 380 2.16 -5.41 -17.54
CA SER A 380 1.14 -4.37 -17.46
C SER A 380 0.66 -4.00 -18.86
N LYS A 381 -0.66 -3.82 -19.01
CA LYS A 381 -1.25 -3.28 -20.24
C LYS A 381 -1.12 -1.76 -20.34
N LYS A 382 -0.72 -1.12 -19.24
CA LYS A 382 -0.63 0.34 -19.10
C LYS A 382 0.82 0.82 -18.99
N ALA A 383 1.82 -0.06 -19.10
CA ALA A 383 3.22 0.34 -19.19
C ALA A 383 3.40 1.40 -20.31
N LEU A 384 4.29 2.36 -20.06
CA LEU A 384 4.72 3.32 -21.08
C LEU A 384 5.56 2.62 -22.13
N ARG A 385 6.48 1.77 -21.67
CA ARG A 385 7.38 1.01 -22.51
C ARG A 385 7.62 -0.36 -21.89
N THR A 386 7.57 -1.37 -22.74
CA THR A 386 7.95 -2.74 -22.43
C THR A 386 8.95 -3.20 -23.48
N TRP A 387 10.08 -3.74 -23.06
CA TRP A 387 11.10 -4.28 -23.95
C TRP A 387 11.84 -5.42 -23.27
N SER A 388 12.67 -6.13 -24.04
CA SER A 388 13.43 -7.28 -23.53
C SER A 388 14.92 -7.08 -23.75
N GLU A 389 15.72 -7.46 -22.76
CA GLU A 389 17.17 -7.60 -22.86
C GLU A 389 17.54 -9.08 -22.99
N PRO A 390 18.47 -9.43 -23.89
CA PRO A 390 18.89 -10.81 -24.06
C PRO A 390 19.67 -11.32 -22.86
N GLY A 391 19.51 -12.61 -22.54
CA GLY A 391 20.26 -13.26 -21.47
C GLY A 391 19.66 -13.07 -20.08
N THR A 392 20.21 -13.80 -19.12
CA THR A 392 19.67 -13.89 -17.76
C THR A 392 20.28 -12.89 -16.77
N THR A 393 21.35 -12.21 -17.15
CA THR A 393 21.98 -11.13 -16.38
C THR A 393 22.45 -10.04 -17.31
N GLY A 394 22.51 -8.81 -16.84
CA GLY A 394 22.98 -7.71 -17.68
C GLY A 394 22.83 -6.33 -17.06
N THR A 395 23.02 -5.32 -17.89
CA THR A 395 22.88 -3.91 -17.54
C THR A 395 22.17 -3.19 -18.68
N PHE A 396 21.22 -2.32 -18.34
CA PHE A 396 20.55 -1.47 -19.32
C PHE A 396 20.55 -0.01 -18.86
N PHE A 397 20.29 0.87 -19.82
CA PHE A 397 20.36 2.31 -19.65
C PHE A 397 19.04 2.98 -20.02
N LEU A 398 18.63 3.98 -19.25
CA LEU A 398 17.50 4.85 -19.58
C LEU A 398 17.95 6.29 -19.76
N ASP A 399 17.83 6.80 -20.98
CA ASP A 399 18.06 8.21 -21.29
C ASP A 399 16.93 9.09 -20.78
N ARG A 400 17.20 10.41 -20.67
CA ARG A 400 16.16 11.40 -20.31
C ARG A 400 14.95 11.34 -21.23
N ASN A 401 15.15 10.98 -22.50
CA ASN A 401 14.09 10.88 -23.51
C ASN A 401 13.12 9.70 -23.27
N ALA A 402 13.45 8.75 -22.39
CA ALA A 402 12.52 7.70 -21.98
C ALA A 402 11.34 8.23 -21.13
N PHE A 403 11.44 9.47 -20.63
CA PHE A 403 10.47 10.10 -19.72
C PHE A 403 9.79 11.29 -20.41
N PRO A 404 8.55 11.14 -20.94
CA PRO A 404 7.90 12.19 -21.73
C PRO A 404 7.56 13.45 -20.93
N GLU A 405 7.40 13.34 -19.61
CA GLU A 405 7.12 14.48 -18.73
C GLU A 405 7.81 14.34 -17.36
N ASP A 406 7.88 15.45 -16.62
CA ASP A 406 8.34 15.47 -15.24
C ASP A 406 7.26 14.89 -14.32
N ALA A 407 7.52 13.70 -13.78
CA ALA A 407 6.59 12.91 -12.99
C ALA A 407 7.30 11.81 -12.20
N SER A 408 6.54 11.11 -11.37
CA SER A 408 6.96 9.85 -10.77
C SER A 408 6.67 8.69 -11.73
N TYR A 409 7.61 7.76 -11.83
CA TYR A 409 7.55 6.55 -12.65
C TYR A 409 7.91 5.33 -11.80
N GLN A 410 7.59 4.15 -12.30
CA GLN A 410 8.02 2.88 -11.73
C GLN A 410 8.71 2.03 -12.76
N LEU A 411 9.75 1.34 -12.32
CA LEU A 411 10.51 0.39 -13.12
C LEU A 411 10.46 -0.98 -12.44
N ARG A 412 10.27 -2.02 -13.24
CA ARG A 412 10.34 -3.42 -12.79
C ARG A 412 10.83 -4.33 -13.90
N VAL A 413 11.26 -5.52 -13.53
CA VAL A 413 11.64 -6.55 -14.49
C VAL A 413 10.95 -7.89 -14.22
N PHE A 414 10.85 -8.69 -15.27
CA PHE A 414 10.39 -10.07 -15.24
C PHE A 414 11.41 -10.98 -15.91
N ALA A 415 11.47 -12.23 -15.47
CA ALA A 415 12.13 -13.26 -16.25
C ALA A 415 11.22 -13.68 -17.42
N GLN A 416 11.82 -13.94 -18.59
CA GLN A 416 11.11 -14.42 -19.79
C GLN A 416 11.67 -15.76 -20.25
N ARG A 417 10.77 -16.65 -20.69
CA ARG A 417 11.11 -17.90 -21.38
C ARG A 417 11.42 -17.64 -22.86
N ALA A 418 11.89 -18.68 -23.56
CA ALA A 418 12.24 -18.62 -24.98
C ALA A 418 11.04 -18.30 -25.90
N ASP A 419 9.81 -18.60 -25.46
CA ASP A 419 8.57 -18.25 -26.16
C ASP A 419 8.10 -16.81 -25.90
N GLY A 420 8.86 -16.03 -25.12
CA GLY A 420 8.53 -14.66 -24.72
C GLY A 420 7.55 -14.57 -23.54
N SER A 421 7.07 -15.70 -23.00
CA SER A 421 6.19 -15.70 -21.83
C SER A 421 6.96 -15.35 -20.55
N VAL A 422 6.30 -14.64 -19.64
CA VAL A 422 6.83 -14.36 -18.30
C VAL A 422 6.93 -15.65 -17.47
N CYS A 423 8.02 -15.80 -16.73
CA CYS A 423 8.18 -16.81 -15.68
C CYS A 423 8.52 -16.15 -14.33
N GLY A 424 8.05 -16.74 -13.23
CA GLY A 424 8.20 -16.16 -11.89
C GLY A 424 7.21 -15.01 -11.62
N VAL A 425 7.68 -14.00 -10.90
CA VAL A 425 6.95 -12.75 -10.58
C VAL A 425 7.81 -11.53 -10.93
N SER A 426 7.27 -10.33 -10.84
CA SER A 426 8.06 -9.10 -10.98
C SER A 426 9.11 -8.93 -9.87
N SER A 427 10.21 -8.25 -10.22
CA SER A 427 11.19 -7.73 -9.26
C SER A 427 10.54 -6.79 -8.23
N ASP A 428 11.30 -6.39 -7.22
CA ASP A 428 10.95 -5.19 -6.46
C ASP A 428 10.76 -4.00 -7.41
N LEU A 429 9.77 -3.16 -7.13
CA LEU A 429 9.57 -1.92 -7.87
C LEU A 429 10.68 -0.92 -7.51
N ILE A 430 11.15 -0.19 -8.52
CA ILE A 430 11.97 0.99 -8.34
C ILE A 430 11.11 2.22 -8.68
N ASP A 431 10.79 3.01 -7.67
CA ASP A 431 10.15 4.31 -7.85
C ASP A 431 11.18 5.35 -8.28
N LEU A 432 10.91 6.03 -9.38
CA LEU A 432 11.76 7.06 -9.99
C LEU A 432 11.04 8.40 -9.96
N GLY A 433 11.64 9.42 -9.33
CA GLY A 433 11.16 10.80 -9.37
C GLY A 433 11.91 11.62 -10.41
N ILE A 434 11.28 11.91 -11.55
CA ILE A 434 11.86 12.74 -12.62
C ILE A 434 11.35 14.16 -12.45
N ASN A 435 12.16 15.03 -11.82
CA ASN A 435 11.80 16.43 -11.51
C ASN A 435 10.40 16.58 -10.88
N ASP A 436 9.99 15.61 -10.06
CA ASP A 436 8.61 15.46 -9.59
C ASP A 436 8.26 16.35 -8.38
N ARG A 437 9.20 17.20 -7.94
CA ARG A 437 9.04 18.10 -6.81
C ARG A 437 8.88 19.57 -7.24
N PRO A 438 8.14 20.38 -6.46
CA PRO A 438 8.13 21.82 -6.65
C PRO A 438 9.55 22.39 -6.58
N LYS A 439 9.87 23.31 -7.49
CA LYS A 439 11.14 24.06 -7.47
C LYS A 439 11.34 24.69 -6.08
N GLY A 440 12.50 24.47 -5.46
CA GLY A 440 12.83 24.98 -4.12
C GLY A 440 12.64 24.00 -2.96
N GLN A 441 12.19 22.75 -3.22
CA GLN A 441 12.21 21.63 -2.25
C GLN A 441 13.31 20.60 -2.57
N GLU A 442 14.42 21.07 -3.12
CA GLU A 442 15.61 20.25 -3.36
C GLU A 442 16.30 19.97 -2.02
N LEU A 443 16.33 18.69 -1.64
CA LEU A 443 17.05 18.17 -0.47
C LEU A 443 18.53 17.98 -0.78
#